data_AF-J9AP60-F1
#
_entry.id   AF-J9AP60-F1
#
_cell.length_a   1.000
_cell.length_b   1.000
_cell.length_c   1.000
_cell.angle_alpha   90.00
_cell.angle_beta   90.00
_cell.angle_gamma   90.00
#
_symmetry.space_group_name_H-M   'P 1'
#
loop_
_entity.id
_entity.type
_entity.pdbx_description
1 polymer ?
#
loop_
_entity_poly.entity_id
_entity_poly.type
_entity_poly.pdbx_seq_one_letter_code
_entity_poly.pdbx_strand_id
1 'polypeptide(L)'
;MTSTIANIESIDLRRRNFLPSRDIITSTVVASPIYPCDEKNAPNYMIYCQGELLHTVLLSNIFKDSKTFVDKPIKKEPDEIISAFNQKFPNQITINDREALISFVDEYFDNEGSDIQECPEDTMEDWNDEPEYLIAIEDRELRQFALEIHALWKKLCHIVKPEVIFNE
;
A
#
# COMPACT_ATOMS: atom_id res chain seq x y z
N MET A 1 -27.80 -3.65 49.26
CA MET A 1 -26.51 -3.38 48.59
C MET A 1 -26.22 -4.53 47.66
N THR A 2 -26.63 -4.46 46.39
CA THR A 2 -26.15 -5.41 45.39
C THR A 2 -26.41 -4.89 43.99
N SER A 3 -25.38 -5.08 43.17
CA SER A 3 -25.39 -5.23 41.72
C SER A 3 -25.38 -3.97 40.85
N THR A 4 -24.17 -3.52 40.50
CA THR A 4 -23.92 -2.64 39.34
C THR A 4 -22.61 -3.03 38.63
N ILE A 5 -22.27 -4.32 38.61
CA ILE A 5 -21.02 -4.81 37.99
C ILE A 5 -21.26 -5.53 36.65
N ALA A 6 -22.49 -5.96 36.35
CA ALA A 6 -22.78 -6.74 35.13
C ALA A 6 -22.85 -5.92 33.81
N ASN A 7 -22.88 -4.58 33.87
CA ASN A 7 -23.07 -3.74 32.67
C ASN A 7 -21.79 -3.24 32.00
N ILE A 8 -20.62 -3.31 32.66
CA ILE A 8 -19.37 -2.76 32.11
C ILE A 8 -18.62 -3.83 31.29
N GLU A 9 -18.63 -5.09 31.72
CA GLU A 9 -17.97 -6.20 30.99
C GLU A 9 -18.65 -6.54 29.65
N SER A 10 -19.97 -6.34 29.55
CA SER A 10 -20.76 -6.61 28.32
C SER A 10 -20.47 -5.62 27.19
N ILE A 11 -20.15 -4.36 27.53
CA ILE A 11 -19.84 -3.30 26.55
C ILE A 11 -18.44 -3.50 25.97
N ASP A 12 -17.50 -3.99 26.78
CA ASP A 12 -16.11 -4.23 26.40
C ASP A 12 -15.94 -5.45 25.48
N LEU A 13 -16.71 -6.52 25.70
CA LEU A 13 -16.74 -7.69 24.82
C LEU A 13 -17.31 -7.38 23.43
N ARG A 14 -18.26 -6.44 23.31
CA ARG A 14 -18.78 -6.01 21.99
C ARG A 14 -17.76 -5.22 21.18
N ARG A 15 -16.89 -4.42 21.82
CA ARG A 15 -15.87 -3.62 21.13
C ARG A 15 -14.71 -4.43 20.56
N ARG A 16 -14.43 -5.63 21.08
CA ARG A 16 -13.30 -6.45 20.61
C ARG A 16 -13.40 -6.90 19.15
N ASN A 17 -14.61 -6.89 18.58
CA ASN A 17 -14.85 -7.37 17.22
C ASN A 17 -14.92 -6.24 16.17
N PHE A 18 -14.84 -4.98 16.60
CA PHE A 18 -14.91 -3.82 15.72
C PHE A 18 -13.54 -3.19 15.54
N LEU A 19 -13.25 -2.76 14.32
CA LEU A 19 -12.03 -2.01 14.04
C LEU A 19 -12.12 -0.60 14.67
N PRO A 20 -11.07 -0.12 15.36
CA PRO A 20 -11.05 1.21 15.99
C PRO A 20 -11.26 2.35 14.98
N SER A 21 -11.99 3.41 15.37
CA SER A 21 -12.28 4.58 14.51
C SER A 21 -11.07 5.51 14.35
N ARG A 22 -11.03 6.27 13.25
CA ARG A 22 -9.98 7.23 12.88
C ARG A 22 -9.79 8.39 13.88
N ASP A 23 -10.83 8.75 14.62
CA ASP A 23 -10.83 9.93 15.52
C ASP A 23 -9.88 9.81 16.74
N ILE A 24 -9.30 8.65 16.98
CA ILE A 24 -8.41 8.40 18.13
C ILE A 24 -6.99 8.92 17.88
N ILE A 25 -6.61 9.22 16.64
CA ILE A 25 -5.19 9.35 16.23
C ILE A 25 -4.73 10.82 16.07
N THR A 26 -5.63 11.79 15.90
CA THR A 26 -5.27 13.17 15.55
C THR A 26 -5.41 14.16 16.72
N SER A 27 -4.30 14.80 17.11
CA SER A 27 -4.26 15.88 18.10
C SER A 27 -4.47 17.24 17.43
N THR A 28 -5.34 18.08 17.99
CA THR A 28 -5.76 19.38 17.43
C THR A 28 -4.81 20.54 17.72
N VAL A 29 -3.66 20.29 18.36
CA VAL A 29 -2.78 21.35 18.93
C VAL A 29 -1.60 21.72 18.02
N VAL A 30 -1.46 21.08 16.86
CA VAL A 30 -0.31 21.27 15.95
C VAL A 30 -0.81 21.80 14.61
N ALA A 31 0.00 22.61 13.92
CA ALA A 31 -0.25 23.01 12.54
C ALA A 31 -0.62 21.80 11.69
N SER A 32 -1.59 21.98 10.77
CA SER A 32 -2.08 20.89 9.93
C SER A 32 -0.89 20.22 9.22
N PRO A 33 -0.71 18.89 9.37
CA PRO A 33 0.38 18.19 8.71
C PRO A 33 0.22 18.32 7.20
N ILE A 34 1.35 18.53 6.51
CA ILE A 34 1.40 18.37 5.05
C ILE A 34 1.43 16.87 4.80
N TYR A 35 0.37 16.36 4.19
CA TYR A 35 0.29 14.94 3.87
C TYR A 35 1.11 14.64 2.62
N PRO A 36 1.83 13.50 2.58
CA PRO A 36 2.51 13.05 1.37
C PRO A 36 1.55 12.91 0.19
N CYS A 37 0.30 12.50 0.46
CA CYS A 37 -0.76 12.48 -0.53
C CYS A 37 -2.11 12.88 0.07
N ASP A 38 -2.84 13.71 -0.67
CA ASP A 38 -4.15 14.26 -0.34
C ASP A 38 -4.95 14.58 -1.61
N GLU A 39 -6.15 15.14 -1.43
CA GLU A 39 -7.05 15.55 -2.50
C GLU A 39 -6.45 16.53 -3.54
N LYS A 40 -5.33 17.20 -3.22
CA LYS A 40 -4.71 18.20 -4.08
C LYS A 40 -3.64 17.61 -4.99
N ASN A 41 -3.08 16.45 -4.63
CA ASN A 41 -1.94 15.88 -5.34
C ASN A 41 -2.11 14.40 -5.75
N ALA A 42 -3.21 13.74 -5.38
CA ALA A 42 -3.52 12.37 -5.77
C ALA A 42 -5.04 12.16 -5.94
N PRO A 43 -5.55 11.74 -7.11
CA PRO A 43 -6.98 11.49 -7.31
C PRO A 43 -7.46 10.24 -6.55
N ASN A 44 -6.57 9.28 -6.31
CA ASN A 44 -6.83 8.06 -5.55
C ASN A 44 -6.54 8.20 -4.03
N TYR A 45 -6.44 9.42 -3.50
CA TYR A 45 -6.11 9.67 -2.10
C TYR A 45 -7.05 8.97 -1.09
N MET A 46 -8.32 8.76 -1.45
CA MET A 46 -9.30 8.03 -0.62
C MET A 46 -9.12 6.51 -0.59
N ILE A 47 -8.20 5.98 -1.40
CA ILE A 47 -7.84 4.57 -1.48
C ILE A 47 -6.51 4.30 -0.79
N TYR A 48 -5.47 5.09 -1.06
CA TYR A 48 -4.10 4.80 -0.61
C TYR A 48 -3.54 5.73 0.48
N CYS A 49 -4.12 6.91 0.67
CA CYS A 49 -3.61 7.92 1.61
C CYS A 49 -4.46 8.01 2.86
N GLN A 50 -5.76 7.91 2.67
CA GLN A 50 -6.77 7.96 3.71
C GLN A 50 -8.01 7.22 3.25
N GLY A 51 -8.98 7.04 4.14
CA GLY A 51 -10.28 6.46 3.82
C GLY A 51 -10.56 5.21 4.65
N GLU A 52 -11.83 4.81 4.67
CA GLU A 52 -12.24 3.60 5.37
C GLU A 52 -11.73 2.33 4.67
N LEU A 53 -11.53 2.37 3.35
CA LEU A 53 -10.99 1.24 2.59
C LEU A 53 -9.58 0.87 3.06
N LEU A 54 -8.63 1.82 2.99
CA LEU A 54 -7.27 1.62 3.49
C LEU A 54 -7.26 1.18 4.95
N HIS A 55 -8.01 1.90 5.78
CA HIS A 55 -8.08 1.66 7.22
C HIS A 55 -8.56 0.24 7.54
N THR A 56 -9.61 -0.21 6.85
CA THR A 56 -10.15 -1.55 7.03
C THR A 56 -9.17 -2.62 6.56
N VAL A 57 -8.56 -2.46 5.38
CA VAL A 57 -7.62 -3.45 4.86
C VAL A 57 -6.40 -3.60 5.78
N LEU A 58 -5.85 -2.48 6.27
CA LEU A 58 -4.71 -2.50 7.19
C LEU A 58 -5.04 -3.16 8.53
N LEU A 59 -6.18 -2.85 9.14
CA LEU A 59 -6.52 -3.37 10.47
C LEU A 59 -7.12 -4.78 10.46
N SER A 60 -7.68 -5.22 9.34
CA SER A 60 -8.18 -6.60 9.18
C SER A 60 -7.07 -7.63 8.99
N ASN A 61 -5.83 -7.18 8.75
CA ASN A 61 -4.64 -8.03 8.58
C ASN A 61 -4.87 -9.16 7.56
N ILE A 62 -5.58 -8.85 6.46
CA ILE A 62 -5.84 -9.82 5.38
C ILE A 62 -4.58 -10.17 4.59
N PHE A 63 -3.59 -9.27 4.58
CA PHE A 63 -2.26 -9.46 4.02
C PHE A 63 -1.22 -9.55 5.13
N LYS A 64 -0.19 -10.38 4.92
CA LYS A 64 0.92 -10.53 5.87
C LYS A 64 1.82 -9.29 5.91
N ASP A 65 2.02 -8.68 4.75
CA ASP A 65 2.78 -7.44 4.61
C ASP A 65 1.79 -6.28 4.48
N SER A 66 1.95 -5.26 5.33
CA SER A 66 1.14 -4.04 5.29
C SER A 66 1.31 -3.27 3.98
N LYS A 67 2.39 -3.52 3.25
CA LYS A 67 2.66 -2.89 1.95
C LYS A 67 1.90 -3.56 0.80
N THR A 68 1.46 -4.82 0.96
CA THR A 68 0.79 -5.57 -0.12
C THR A 68 -0.39 -4.83 -0.70
N PHE A 69 -1.28 -4.25 0.11
CA PHE A 69 -2.46 -3.55 -0.41
C PHE A 69 -2.13 -2.26 -1.16
N VAL A 70 -1.20 -1.46 -0.63
CA VAL A 70 -0.84 -0.17 -1.24
C VAL A 70 -0.04 -0.33 -2.54
N ASP A 71 0.56 -1.51 -2.75
CA ASP A 71 1.27 -1.87 -3.99
C ASP A 71 0.37 -2.54 -5.03
N LYS A 72 -0.92 -2.73 -4.73
CA LYS A 72 -1.87 -3.29 -5.70
C LYS A 72 -2.48 -2.17 -6.53
N PRO A 73 -2.33 -2.17 -7.86
CA PRO A 73 -2.91 -1.14 -8.73
C PRO A 73 -4.43 -1.22 -8.79
N ILE A 74 -5.11 -0.09 -9.03
CA ILE A 74 -6.57 -0.06 -9.22
C ILE A 74 -6.97 -0.51 -10.63
N LYS A 75 -8.08 -1.26 -10.72
CA LYS A 75 -8.67 -1.71 -12.01
C LYS A 75 -9.73 -0.75 -12.57
N LYS A 76 -10.19 0.21 -11.77
CA LYS A 76 -11.32 1.11 -12.01
C LYS A 76 -11.03 2.49 -11.47
N GLU A 77 -11.83 3.47 -11.88
CA GLU A 77 -11.74 4.84 -11.39
C GLU A 77 -11.88 4.90 -9.85
N PRO A 78 -11.11 5.75 -9.15
CA PRO A 78 -11.15 5.82 -7.70
C PRO A 78 -12.56 6.00 -7.11
N ASP A 79 -13.38 6.87 -7.72
CA ASP A 79 -14.74 7.13 -7.26
C ASP A 79 -15.66 5.91 -7.40
N GLU A 80 -15.46 5.08 -8.43
CA GLU A 80 -16.21 3.84 -8.64
C GLU A 80 -15.88 2.83 -7.54
N ILE A 81 -14.60 2.65 -7.23
CA ILE A 81 -14.11 1.74 -6.18
C ILE A 81 -14.65 2.17 -4.82
N ILE A 82 -14.53 3.45 -4.48
CA ILE A 82 -15.01 3.98 -3.20
C ILE A 82 -16.53 3.84 -3.08
N SER A 83 -17.28 4.10 -4.16
CA SER A 83 -18.73 3.93 -4.17
C SER A 83 -19.13 2.47 -3.97
N ALA A 84 -18.46 1.55 -4.67
CA ALA A 84 -18.68 0.11 -4.54
C ALA A 84 -18.35 -0.40 -3.14
N PHE A 85 -17.26 0.10 -2.55
CA PHE A 85 -16.87 -0.24 -1.17
C PHE A 85 -17.94 0.18 -0.17
N ASN A 86 -18.39 1.44 -0.24
CA ASN A 86 -19.41 1.97 0.66
C ASN A 86 -20.76 1.24 0.51
N GLN A 87 -21.10 0.78 -0.70
CA GLN A 87 -22.29 -0.02 -0.94
C GLN A 87 -22.18 -1.43 -0.36
N LYS A 88 -21.00 -2.07 -0.50
CA LYS A 88 -20.76 -3.44 -0.02
C LYS A 88 -20.63 -3.49 1.51
N PHE A 89 -20.07 -2.46 2.11
CA PHE A 89 -19.83 -2.35 3.55
C PHE A 89 -20.51 -1.10 4.14
N PRO A 90 -21.85 -1.06 4.19
CA PRO A 90 -22.60 0.12 4.67
C PRO A 90 -22.53 0.29 6.20
N ASN A 91 -22.07 -0.74 6.91
CA ASN A 91 -21.93 -0.77 8.36
C ASN A 91 -20.47 -0.99 8.75
N GLN A 92 -20.16 -0.79 10.03
CA GLN A 92 -18.82 -1.01 10.55
C GLN A 92 -18.35 -2.45 10.30
N ILE A 93 -17.19 -2.58 9.65
CA ILE A 93 -16.60 -3.86 9.27
C ILE A 93 -16.10 -4.60 10.52
N THR A 94 -16.34 -5.91 10.53
CA THR A 94 -15.98 -6.82 11.61
C THR A 94 -15.03 -7.91 11.11
N ILE A 95 -14.49 -8.71 12.04
CA ILE A 95 -13.66 -9.87 11.71
C ILE A 95 -14.36 -10.89 10.80
N ASN A 96 -15.70 -10.93 10.81
CA ASN A 96 -16.49 -11.87 10.00
C ASN A 96 -16.55 -11.47 8.52
N ASP A 97 -16.24 -10.22 8.20
CA ASP A 97 -16.30 -9.69 6.83
C ASP A 97 -14.99 -9.92 6.05
N ARG A 98 -14.03 -10.63 6.66
CA ARG A 98 -12.68 -10.86 6.14
C ARG A 98 -12.69 -11.42 4.70
N GLU A 99 -13.49 -12.46 4.45
CA GLU A 99 -13.56 -13.09 3.13
C GLU A 99 -14.24 -12.18 2.09
N ALA A 100 -15.24 -11.39 2.51
CA ALA A 100 -15.88 -10.41 1.65
C ALA A 100 -14.93 -9.26 1.29
N LEU A 101 -14.07 -8.86 2.22
CA LEU A 101 -13.04 -7.83 2.01
C LEU A 101 -11.95 -8.33 1.05
N ILE A 102 -11.47 -9.57 1.22
CA ILE A 102 -10.52 -10.19 0.27
C ILE A 102 -11.14 -10.23 -1.13
N SER A 103 -12.37 -10.73 -1.24
CA SER A 103 -13.07 -10.79 -2.53
C SER A 103 -13.24 -9.41 -3.17
N PHE A 104 -13.47 -8.37 -2.36
CA PHE A 104 -13.55 -6.99 -2.84
C PHE A 104 -12.20 -6.49 -3.38
N VAL A 105 -11.11 -6.73 -2.63
CA VAL A 105 -9.77 -6.35 -3.08
C VAL A 105 -9.42 -7.07 -4.39
N ASP A 106 -9.67 -8.39 -4.48
CA ASP A 106 -9.41 -9.16 -5.70
C ASP A 106 -10.23 -8.70 -6.91
N GLU A 107 -11.43 -8.16 -6.68
CA GLU A 107 -12.31 -7.63 -7.73
C GLU A 107 -11.82 -6.30 -8.30
N TYR A 108 -11.42 -5.36 -7.44
CA TYR A 108 -11.11 -3.97 -7.83
C TYR A 108 -9.63 -3.64 -7.95
N PHE A 109 -8.74 -4.52 -7.50
CA PHE A 109 -7.30 -4.30 -7.50
C PHE A 109 -6.56 -5.43 -8.22
N ASP A 110 -5.49 -5.08 -8.92
CA ASP A 110 -4.60 -6.03 -9.56
C ASP A 110 -3.58 -6.64 -8.57
N ASN A 111 -2.69 -7.49 -9.09
CA ASN A 111 -1.61 -8.07 -8.30
C ASN A 111 -0.53 -7.01 -8.04
N GLU A 112 0.10 -7.10 -6.87
CA GLU A 112 1.23 -6.23 -6.53
C GLU A 112 2.36 -6.37 -7.57
N GLY A 113 2.92 -5.24 -8.00
CA GLY A 113 3.96 -5.20 -9.04
C GLY A 113 3.46 -5.43 -10.46
N SER A 114 2.15 -5.57 -10.70
CA SER A 114 1.62 -5.67 -12.06
C SER A 114 1.60 -4.33 -12.80
N ASP A 115 1.81 -3.23 -12.09
CA ASP A 115 1.93 -1.86 -12.60
C ASP A 115 3.28 -1.57 -13.24
N ILE A 116 4.30 -2.35 -12.93
CA ILE A 116 5.65 -2.15 -13.43
C ILE A 116 6.04 -3.24 -14.42
N GLN A 117 6.99 -2.92 -15.29
CA GLN A 117 7.64 -3.87 -16.19
C GLN A 117 9.14 -3.61 -16.21
N GLU A 118 9.92 -4.62 -16.58
CA GLU A 118 11.37 -4.48 -16.74
C GLU A 118 11.69 -3.37 -17.75
N CYS A 119 12.76 -2.63 -17.48
CA CYS A 119 13.28 -1.65 -18.42
C CYS A 119 13.65 -2.33 -19.75
N PRO A 120 13.19 -1.81 -20.90
CA PRO A 120 13.69 -2.24 -22.21
C PRO A 120 15.21 -2.10 -22.29
N GLU A 121 15.89 -3.03 -22.97
CA GLU A 121 17.36 -3.05 -23.05
C GLU A 121 17.96 -1.74 -23.59
N ASP A 122 17.20 -1.01 -24.40
CA ASP A 122 17.59 0.25 -25.03
C ASP A 122 17.39 1.49 -24.13
N THR A 123 16.81 1.36 -22.94
CA THR A 123 16.60 2.51 -22.04
C THR A 123 17.82 2.90 -21.21
N MET A 124 18.83 2.03 -21.09
CA MET A 124 20.03 2.27 -20.29
C MET A 124 21.22 2.68 -21.19
N GLU A 125 21.08 3.81 -21.89
CA GLU A 125 22.07 4.27 -22.89
C GLU A 125 23.48 4.52 -22.31
N ASP A 126 23.55 4.89 -21.03
CA ASP A 126 24.79 5.17 -20.31
C ASP A 126 25.39 3.94 -19.61
N TRP A 127 24.77 2.76 -19.79
CA TRP A 127 25.24 1.55 -19.14
C TRP A 127 26.54 1.03 -19.74
N ASN A 128 27.50 0.71 -18.86
CA ASN A 128 28.70 -0.05 -19.18
C ASN A 128 28.84 -1.21 -18.20
N ASP A 129 28.96 -2.44 -18.70
CA ASP A 129 29.12 -3.64 -17.86
C ASP A 129 30.45 -3.65 -17.08
N GLU A 130 31.48 -2.96 -17.59
CA GLU A 130 32.79 -2.85 -16.96
C GLU A 130 33.23 -1.37 -16.89
N PRO A 131 32.65 -0.57 -15.97
CA PRO A 131 33.04 0.81 -15.81
C PRO A 131 34.50 0.91 -15.37
N GLU A 132 35.28 1.79 -16.02
CA GLU A 132 36.72 1.92 -15.75
C GLU A 132 37.04 2.13 -14.26
N TYR A 133 36.19 2.88 -13.54
CA TYR A 133 36.35 3.14 -12.12
C TYR A 133 36.13 1.90 -11.24
N LEU A 134 35.33 0.93 -11.67
CA LEU A 134 35.19 -0.37 -10.99
C LEU A 134 36.36 -1.28 -11.33
N ILE A 135 36.80 -1.28 -12.59
CA ILE A 135 37.97 -2.05 -13.02
C ILE A 135 39.26 -1.59 -12.32
N ALA A 136 39.36 -0.29 -12.01
CA ALA A 136 40.49 0.30 -11.29
C ALA A 136 40.61 -0.14 -9.82
N ILE A 137 39.62 -0.82 -9.24
CA ILE A 137 39.71 -1.37 -7.87
C ILE A 137 40.80 -2.45 -7.87
N GLU A 138 41.87 -2.24 -7.11
CA GLU A 138 43.05 -3.14 -7.10
C GLU A 138 42.72 -4.54 -6.58
N ASP A 139 42.03 -4.59 -5.44
CA ASP A 139 41.62 -5.83 -4.80
C ASP A 139 40.61 -6.59 -5.67
N ARG A 140 40.94 -7.85 -5.98
CA ARG A 140 40.16 -8.66 -6.90
C ARG A 140 38.77 -9.00 -6.35
N GLU A 141 38.66 -9.27 -5.06
CA GLU A 141 37.39 -9.65 -4.45
C GLU A 141 36.46 -8.43 -4.35
N LEU A 142 37.00 -7.27 -3.96
CA LEU A 142 36.23 -6.02 -3.93
C LEU A 142 35.80 -5.57 -5.31
N ARG A 143 36.66 -5.72 -6.33
CA ARG A 143 36.31 -5.44 -7.72
C ARG A 143 35.15 -6.32 -8.19
N GLN A 144 35.23 -7.63 -7.94
CA GLN A 144 34.18 -8.56 -8.31
C GLN A 144 32.86 -8.23 -7.60
N PHE A 145 32.90 -7.96 -6.31
CA PHE A 145 31.74 -7.53 -5.53
C PHE A 145 31.09 -6.25 -6.08
N ALA A 146 31.91 -5.26 -6.44
CA ALA A 146 31.41 -4.01 -7.00
C ALA A 146 30.76 -4.20 -8.38
N LEU A 147 31.33 -5.06 -9.24
CA LEU A 147 30.74 -5.44 -10.53
C LEU A 147 29.43 -6.21 -10.35
N GLU A 148 29.35 -7.09 -9.34
CA GLU A 148 28.11 -7.80 -9.01
C GLU A 148 27.00 -6.86 -8.54
N ILE A 149 27.32 -5.89 -7.66
CA ILE A 149 26.37 -4.84 -7.28
C ILE A 149 25.96 -4.02 -8.50
N HIS A 150 26.93 -3.62 -9.33
CA HIS A 150 26.65 -2.87 -10.54
C HIS A 150 25.63 -3.61 -11.39
N ALA A 151 25.86 -4.89 -11.70
CA ALA A 151 24.95 -5.72 -12.47
C ALA A 151 23.52 -5.87 -11.88
N LEU A 152 23.31 -5.60 -10.58
CA LEU A 152 21.97 -5.60 -9.99
C LEU A 152 21.10 -4.46 -10.53
N TRP A 153 21.66 -3.31 -10.90
CA TRP A 153 20.86 -2.19 -11.41
C TRP A 153 20.10 -2.54 -12.69
N LYS A 154 20.68 -3.36 -13.58
CA LYS A 154 19.98 -3.93 -14.75
C LYS A 154 18.74 -4.74 -14.35
N LYS A 155 18.81 -5.49 -13.25
CA LYS A 155 17.69 -6.31 -12.74
C LYS A 155 16.65 -5.51 -11.95
N LEU A 156 17.08 -4.42 -11.33
CA LEU A 156 16.21 -3.56 -10.52
C LEU A 156 15.55 -2.45 -11.34
N CYS A 157 15.97 -2.25 -12.59
CA CYS A 157 15.38 -1.28 -13.48
C CYS A 157 13.96 -1.70 -13.88
N HIS A 158 12.99 -0.86 -13.52
CA HIS A 158 11.60 -1.03 -13.91
C HIS A 158 11.04 0.31 -14.40
N ILE A 159 10.07 0.23 -15.30
CA ILE A 159 9.25 1.36 -15.72
C ILE A 159 7.78 1.10 -15.37
N VAL A 160 7.06 2.16 -15.05
CA VAL A 160 5.61 2.09 -14.87
C VAL A 160 4.97 1.83 -16.23
N LYS A 161 4.05 0.86 -16.29
CA LYS A 161 3.33 0.54 -17.52
C LYS A 161 2.49 1.73 -17.98
N PRO A 162 2.44 2.03 -19.29
CA PRO A 162 1.65 3.14 -19.81
C PRO A 162 0.19 3.11 -19.35
N GLU A 163 -0.44 1.94 -19.35
CA GLU A 163 -1.81 1.74 -18.86
C GLU A 163 -2.06 2.17 -17.40
N VAL A 164 -1.03 2.22 -16.55
CA VAL A 164 -1.17 2.65 -15.14
C VAL A 164 -1.14 4.18 -15.05
N ILE A 165 -0.27 4.83 -15.83
CA ILE A 165 -0.10 6.29 -15.80
C ILE A 165 -1.40 7.02 -16.16
N PHE A 166 -2.27 6.40 -16.96
CA PHE A 166 -3.56 7.01 -17.33
C PHE A 166 -4.66 6.84 -16.28
N ASN A 167 -4.48 5.94 -15.31
CA ASN A 167 -5.46 5.63 -14.26
C ASN A 167 -5.05 6.20 -12.89
N GLU A 168 -3.95 6.93 -12.80
CA GLU A 168 -3.40 7.57 -11.60
C GLU A 168 -3.63 9.09 -11.52
#